data_AF-A0A918Y6A9-F1
#
_entry.id   AF-A0A918Y6A9-F1
#
_cell.length_a   1.000
_cell.length_b   1.000
_cell.length_c   1.000
_cell.angle_alpha   90.00
_cell.angle_beta   90.00
_cell.angle_gamma   90.00
#
_symmetry.space_group_name_H-M   'P 1'
#
loop_
_entity.id
_entity.type
_entity.pdbx_description
1 polymer ?
#
loop_
_entity_poly.entity_id
_entity_poly.type
_entity_poly.pdbx_seq_one_letter_code
_entity_poly.pdbx_strand_id
1 'polypeptide(L)'
;MAQDQARSPAGEPGAAQANGGASSNVGGRPAGFDRDRYRRRNEVERTINRLKNSRAVATRYDKRAYVFHGTVTAAAIRLWLRQ
;
A
#
# COMPACT_ATOMS: atom_id res chain seq x y z
N MET A 1 -41.16 -6.89 -46.44
CA MET A 1 -40.49 -7.27 -45.18
C MET A 1 -39.56 -8.43 -45.49
N ALA A 2 -38.35 -8.11 -45.95
CA ALA A 2 -37.33 -9.13 -46.23
C ALA A 2 -36.55 -9.36 -44.93
N GLN A 3 -36.60 -10.60 -44.44
CA GLN A 3 -35.67 -11.09 -43.44
C GLN A 3 -34.37 -11.40 -44.19
N ASP A 4 -33.31 -10.66 -43.89
CA ASP A 4 -31.95 -11.00 -44.34
C ASP A 4 -31.22 -11.65 -43.18
N GLN A 5 -30.82 -12.91 -43.38
CA GLN A 5 -30.08 -13.71 -42.42
C GLN A 5 -28.83 -14.24 -43.13
N ALA A 6 -27.67 -13.67 -42.78
CA ALA A 6 -26.37 -14.12 -43.26
C ALA A 6 -25.40 -14.38 -42.08
N ARG A 7 -25.30 -15.66 -41.72
CA ARG A 7 -24.09 -16.49 -41.49
C ARG A 7 -22.93 -15.95 -40.59
N SER A 8 -22.71 -16.64 -39.46
CA SER A 8 -21.52 -16.75 -38.58
C SER A 8 -20.21 -17.08 -39.34
N PRO A 9 -18.95 -17.09 -38.78
CA PRO A 9 -18.53 -17.38 -37.38
C PRO A 9 -17.22 -16.68 -36.87
N ALA A 10 -16.87 -16.81 -35.58
CA ALA A 10 -15.48 -16.99 -35.09
C ALA A 10 -15.42 -16.92 -33.55
N GLY A 11 -14.75 -17.89 -32.95
CA GLY A 11 -14.59 -17.99 -31.50
C GLY A 11 -13.49 -17.09 -30.92
N GLU A 12 -13.71 -16.80 -29.62
CA GLU A 12 -12.75 -16.57 -28.52
C GLU A 12 -11.74 -15.38 -28.63
N PRO A 13 -11.15 -14.89 -27.52
CA PRO A 13 -11.25 -15.30 -26.11
C PRO A 13 -11.71 -14.18 -25.15
N GLY A 14 -12.07 -14.56 -23.93
CA GLY A 14 -12.31 -13.64 -22.83
C GLY A 14 -11.09 -12.74 -22.59
N ALA A 15 -11.26 -11.45 -22.80
CA ALA A 15 -10.29 -10.44 -22.40
C ALA A 15 -10.23 -10.42 -20.87
N ALA A 16 -9.21 -11.11 -20.36
CA ALA A 16 -8.77 -11.06 -18.99
C ALA A 16 -8.58 -9.60 -18.54
N GLN A 17 -9.36 -9.22 -17.53
CA GLN A 17 -8.99 -8.36 -16.41
C GLN A 17 -7.94 -7.26 -16.68
N ALA A 18 -8.40 -6.11 -17.19
CA ALA A 18 -7.65 -4.86 -17.07
C ALA A 18 -8.02 -4.15 -15.75
N ASN A 19 -7.52 -4.64 -14.62
CA ASN A 19 -7.52 -3.87 -13.36
C ASN A 19 -6.35 -2.86 -13.38
N GLY A 20 -6.37 -1.96 -14.35
CA GLY A 20 -5.55 -0.76 -14.36
C GLY A 20 -6.35 0.39 -13.80
N GLY A 21 -6.44 0.49 -12.47
CA GLY A 21 -7.17 1.56 -11.79
C GLY A 21 -6.62 2.94 -12.18
N ALA A 22 -7.31 3.61 -13.10
CA ALA A 22 -7.11 5.00 -13.41
C ALA A 22 -7.46 5.83 -12.16
N SER A 23 -6.44 6.37 -11.50
CA SER A 23 -6.60 7.34 -10.42
C SER A 23 -7.17 8.62 -11.02
N SER A 24 -8.50 8.75 -10.98
CA SER A 24 -9.21 9.98 -11.36
C SER A 24 -8.88 11.07 -10.34
N ASN A 25 -8.19 12.11 -10.80
CA ASN A 25 -7.92 13.31 -10.03
C ASN A 25 -9.17 14.19 -10.06
N VAL A 26 -10.17 13.87 -9.25
CA VAL A 26 -11.39 14.67 -9.10
C VAL A 26 -11.40 15.27 -7.69
N GLY A 27 -10.99 16.54 -7.61
CA GLY A 27 -11.25 17.41 -6.47
C GLY A 27 -10.02 17.91 -5.72
N GLY A 28 -9.65 19.16 -5.99
CA GLY A 28 -8.88 20.00 -5.05
C GLY A 28 -7.37 19.76 -5.06
N ARG A 29 -6.63 20.71 -5.64
CA ARG A 29 -5.16 20.76 -5.75
C ARG A 29 -4.45 20.40 -4.42
N PRO A 30 -3.69 19.29 -4.34
CA PRO A 30 -2.58 19.23 -3.40
C PRO A 30 -1.40 19.92 -4.07
N ALA A 31 -1.04 21.10 -3.58
CA ALA A 31 0.20 21.76 -3.95
C ALA A 31 1.38 20.78 -3.72
N GLY A 32 2.04 20.34 -4.80
CA GLY A 32 3.32 19.63 -4.72
C GLY A 32 3.30 18.20 -4.18
N PHE A 33 2.26 17.39 -4.47
CA PHE A 33 2.33 15.96 -4.16
C PHE A 33 3.17 15.20 -5.20
N ASP A 34 4.45 14.99 -4.88
CA ASP A 34 5.35 14.13 -5.64
C ASP A 34 5.04 12.65 -5.35
N ARG A 35 4.42 12.00 -6.34
CA ARG A 35 4.00 10.59 -6.27
C ARG A 35 5.20 9.63 -6.22
N ASP A 36 6.33 9.98 -6.82
CA ASP A 36 7.53 9.13 -6.84
C ASP A 36 8.23 9.16 -5.49
N ARG A 37 8.35 10.34 -4.87
CA ARG A 37 8.85 10.49 -3.49
C ARG A 37 7.96 9.75 -2.49
N TYR A 38 6.65 9.71 -2.73
CA TYR A 38 5.68 9.11 -1.82
C TYR A 38 5.47 7.60 -2.03
N ARG A 39 5.99 7.01 -3.12
CA ARG A 39 5.78 5.60 -3.49
C ARG A 39 6.22 4.61 -2.40
N ARG A 40 7.32 4.90 -1.70
CA ARG A 40 7.85 4.03 -0.62
C ARG A 40 7.28 4.33 0.76
N ARG A 41 6.36 5.29 0.90
CA ARG A 41 5.77 5.64 2.21
C ARG A 41 5.04 4.46 2.86
N ASN A 42 4.33 3.67 2.04
CA ASN A 42 3.61 2.50 2.50
C ASN A 42 4.53 1.44 3.14
N GLU A 43 5.79 1.33 2.70
CA GLU A 43 6.78 0.43 3.32
C GLU A 43 7.16 0.92 4.72
N VAL A 44 7.43 2.22 4.86
CA VAL A 44 7.74 2.85 6.15
C VAL A 44 6.55 2.74 7.11
N GLU A 45 5.33 3.03 6.65
CA GLU A 45 4.11 2.93 7.44
C GLU A 45 3.87 1.50 7.94
N ARG A 46 4.05 0.49 7.07
CA ARG A 46 3.93 -0.91 7.46
C ARG A 46 4.96 -1.30 8.51
N THR A 47 6.21 -0.85 8.36
CA THR A 47 7.27 -1.12 9.34
C THR A 47 6.95 -0.47 10.69
N ILE A 48 6.50 0.79 10.70
CA ILE A 48 6.07 1.48 11.93
C ILE A 48 4.87 0.78 12.56
N ASN A 49 3.90 0.33 11.75
CA ASN A 49 2.74 -0.40 12.26
C ASN A 49 3.15 -1.72 12.93
N ARG A 50 4.13 -2.44 12.34
CA ARG A 50 4.69 -3.66 12.94
C ARG A 50 5.48 -3.37 14.22
N LEU A 51 6.21 -2.26 14.29
CA LEU A 51 6.90 -1.82 15.50
C LEU A 51 5.90 -1.46 16.62
N LYS A 52 4.79 -0.80 16.27
CA LYS A 52 3.71 -0.46 17.21
C LYS A 52 2.93 -1.68 17.72
N ASN A 53 3.05 -2.84 17.10
CA ASN A 53 2.52 -4.10 17.67
C ASN A 53 3.22 -4.47 18.99
N SER A 54 4.43 -3.96 19.24
CA SER A 54 5.08 -4.06 20.55
C SER A 54 4.46 -3.05 21.52
N ARG A 55 3.83 -3.56 22.60
CA ARG A 55 3.19 -2.73 23.63
C ARG A 55 4.14 -1.69 24.23
N ALA A 56 5.42 -2.07 24.44
CA ALA A 56 6.45 -1.19 24.97
C ALA A 56 6.72 0.02 24.07
N VAL A 57 6.64 -0.16 22.75
CA VAL A 57 6.80 0.92 21.76
C VAL A 57 5.53 1.76 21.64
N ALA A 58 4.36 1.12 21.70
CA ALA A 58 3.06 1.79 21.55
C ALA A 58 2.71 2.71 22.73
N THR A 59 3.00 2.30 23.96
CA THR A 59 2.57 3.04 25.16
C THR A 59 3.58 4.07 25.65
N ARG A 60 4.78 4.16 25.02
CA ARG A 60 5.88 5.09 25.30
C ARG A 60 5.71 5.95 26.58
N TYR A 61 5.99 5.36 27.74
CA TYR A 61 6.04 6.06 29.03
C TYR A 61 7.49 6.24 29.55
N ASP A 62 8.49 5.91 28.73
CA ASP A 62 9.89 6.03 29.11
C ASP A 62 10.25 7.50 29.36
N LYS A 63 10.66 7.81 30.60
CA LYS A 63 11.09 9.16 31.00
C LYS A 63 12.38 9.62 30.31
N ARG A 64 13.14 8.69 29.72
CA ARG A 64 14.46 8.93 29.15
C ARG A 64 14.49 8.49 27.69
N ALA A 65 14.96 9.38 26.82
CA ALA A 65 14.99 9.15 25.37
C ALA A 65 15.79 7.91 24.97
N TYR A 66 16.90 7.61 25.66
CA TYR A 66 17.73 6.45 25.33
C TYR A 66 17.03 5.11 25.63
N VAL A 67 16.15 5.04 26.63
CA VAL A 67 15.39 3.82 26.94
C VAL A 67 14.40 3.57 25.80
N PHE A 68 13.70 4.62 25.36
CA PHE A 68 12.81 4.53 24.21
C PHE A 68 13.55 4.15 22.92
N HIS A 69 14.74 4.71 22.67
CA HIS A 69 15.55 4.29 21.53
C HIS A 69 15.96 2.83 21.62
N GLY A 70 16.38 2.35 22.79
CA GLY A 70 16.69 0.94 23.02
C GLY A 70 15.51 0.01 22.76
N THR A 71 14.30 0.36 23.20
CA THR A 71 13.09 -0.46 22.96
C THR A 71 12.70 -0.48 21.48
N VAL A 72 12.82 0.66 20.78
CA VAL A 72 12.59 0.72 19.33
C VAL A 72 13.63 -0.10 18.57
N THR A 73 14.92 0.00 18.92
CA THR A 73 15.99 -0.78 18.28
C THR A 73 15.82 -2.27 18.52
N ALA A 74 15.52 -2.70 19.74
CA ALA A 74 15.24 -4.09 20.04
C ALA A 74 14.02 -4.63 19.27
N ALA A 75 12.95 -3.83 19.18
CA ALA A 75 11.77 -4.18 18.38
C ALA A 75 12.07 -4.27 16.88
N ALA A 76 12.93 -3.37 16.36
CA ALA A 76 13.37 -3.39 14.97
C ALA A 76 14.24 -4.62 14.66
N ILE A 77 15.17 -4.98 15.53
CA ILE A 77 15.98 -6.21 15.40
C ILE A 77 15.08 -7.43 15.41
N ARG A 78 14.13 -7.50 16.36
CA ARG A 78 13.17 -8.61 16.44
C ARG A 78 12.27 -8.71 15.21
N LEU A 79 11.92 -7.57 14.60
CA LEU A 79 11.17 -7.55 13.35
C LEU A 79 12.02 -8.06 12.19
N TRP A 80 13.30 -7.67 12.12
CA TRP A 80 14.24 -8.09 11.09
C TRP A 80 14.55 -9.59 11.15
N LEU A 81 14.70 -10.16 12.35
CA LEU A 81 14.93 -11.60 12.55
C LEU A 81 13.69 -12.48 12.32
N ARG A 82 12.50 -11.89 12.28
CA ARG A 82 11.23 -12.60 12.06
C ARG A 82 10.78 -12.56 10.59
N GLN A 83 11.55 -11.88 9.74
CA GLN A 83 11.26 -11.64 8.34
C GLN A 83 12.14 -12.54 7.48
#